data_AF-A0A522PAQ0-F1
#
_entry.id   AF-A0A522PAQ0-F1
#
_cell.length_a   1.000
_cell.length_b   1.000
_cell.length_c   1.000
_cell.angle_alpha   90.00
_cell.angle_beta   90.00
_cell.angle_gamma   90.00
#
_symmetry.space_group_name_H-M   'P 1'
#
loop_
_entity.id
_entity.type
_entity.pdbx_description
1 polymer ?
#
loop_
_entity_poly.entity_id
_entity_poly.type
_entity_poly.pdbx_seq_one_letter_code
_entity_poly.pdbx_strand_id
1 'polypeptide(L)'
;MQEPLVSRDRFSEDIHDDATLRLPGRRGVVTAGRPRNPRRKGALRGTRLLHGECSGRLGGWAVGEPAPAEFTARSIQVLRASVNEELQGRGRESGDAYAQAGVDISAGNAAVALYRARAAGWRHPNQLDALGGFAGLFAYPTPDAESVLVGSADGVGTKILVAAALRRYDTVGQDLVNHCVNDILVTNATPLFFLDYLAVGALDAEMAGQVVSGVHEACRRNNVALLGGETAEMPGLYAPGHFDLAGTIVGTVRRAELPQVESVSVGDAIIGLQTNGLQTNGYSLARKVIPESEWSARFDGATIGERLLAIHPSFFEPVRAMQRVARVKAMAHITGGGLLENVPRTLRKGVQAVFDASAWSVPAIVAEVAHRAQLTHEECYRTLNMGVGFTLIVPAEDAAVALAASSGAALVGRIGARGEGEPAVVVHPRATA
;
A
#
# COMPACT_ATOMS: atom_id res chain seq x y z
N MET A 1 -65.19 -38.64 12.34
CA MET A 1 -65.20 -38.90 10.89
C MET A 1 -64.26 -37.88 10.26
N GLN A 2 -63.16 -38.19 9.59
CA GLN A 2 -62.50 -39.44 9.26
C GLN A 2 -61.08 -38.99 8.81
N GLU A 3 -60.03 -39.51 9.43
CA GLU A 3 -58.70 -39.70 8.81
C GLU A 3 -58.68 -41.13 8.22
N PRO A 4 -57.62 -41.64 7.57
CA PRO A 4 -56.53 -41.04 6.75
C PRO A 4 -56.21 -41.91 5.49
N LEU A 5 -55.12 -41.61 4.75
CA LEU A 5 -54.19 -42.54 4.03
C LEU A 5 -53.13 -41.67 3.29
N VAL A 6 -51.83 -41.58 3.64
CA VAL A 6 -50.74 -42.59 3.66
C VAL A 6 -50.55 -43.16 2.24
N SER A 7 -49.40 -43.21 1.54
CA SER A 7 -47.94 -42.97 1.71
C SER A 7 -47.30 -43.26 0.33
N ARG A 8 -46.04 -42.95 -0.02
CA ARG A 8 -44.77 -43.59 0.41
C ARG A 8 -43.64 -43.02 -0.47
N ASP A 9 -42.53 -42.59 0.14
CA ASP A 9 -41.18 -43.23 0.09
C ASP A 9 -40.26 -42.61 -0.98
N ARG A 10 -38.96 -42.34 -0.81
CA ARG A 10 -37.90 -42.48 0.22
C ARG A 10 -36.74 -41.58 -0.28
N PHE A 11 -35.87 -40.96 0.52
CA PHE A 11 -34.94 -41.57 1.47
C PHE A 11 -34.58 -40.56 2.59
N SER A 12 -34.78 -41.03 3.81
CA SER A 12 -34.23 -40.64 5.12
C SER A 12 -32.77 -41.17 5.26
N GLU A 13 -31.93 -40.91 6.27
CA GLU A 13 -31.98 -40.52 7.70
C GLU A 13 -30.66 -39.72 7.97
N ASP A 14 -30.54 -38.68 8.82
CA ASP A 14 -30.70 -38.61 10.30
C ASP A 14 -29.83 -39.69 11.02
N ILE A 15 -29.07 -39.51 12.11
CA ILE A 15 -29.15 -38.56 13.24
C ILE A 15 -27.95 -38.83 14.23
N HIS A 16 -27.57 -37.78 14.98
CA HIS A 16 -27.01 -37.64 16.36
C HIS A 16 -25.73 -38.33 16.96
N ASP A 17 -25.00 -37.45 17.66
CA ASP A 17 -24.51 -37.48 19.07
C ASP A 17 -23.33 -38.36 19.57
N ASP A 18 -22.33 -37.62 20.07
CA ASP A 18 -21.76 -37.66 21.43
C ASP A 18 -20.61 -38.63 21.82
N ALA A 19 -19.82 -38.13 22.77
CA ALA A 19 -18.90 -38.77 23.72
C ALA A 19 -17.39 -38.88 23.39
N THR A 20 -16.63 -37.94 23.97
CA THR A 20 -15.41 -38.09 24.80
C THR A 20 -14.66 -39.43 24.85
N LEU A 21 -13.31 -39.42 24.73
CA LEU A 21 -12.39 -39.94 25.75
C LEU A 21 -10.90 -39.57 25.51
N ARG A 22 -10.09 -39.71 26.57
CA ARG A 22 -8.78 -39.11 26.88
C ARG A 22 -7.56 -40.05 26.68
N LEU A 23 -6.37 -39.43 26.42
CA LEU A 23 -4.97 -39.75 26.88
C LEU A 23 -4.25 -41.01 26.29
N PRO A 24 -2.90 -41.25 26.46
CA PRO A 24 -1.74 -40.41 26.91
C PRO A 24 -0.38 -40.60 26.12
N GLY A 25 0.58 -39.68 26.31
CA GLY A 25 1.95 -39.94 26.85
C GLY A 25 3.10 -40.67 26.09
N ARG A 26 4.25 -39.95 26.03
CA ARG A 26 5.70 -40.36 26.17
C ARG A 26 6.59 -40.76 24.97
N ARG A 27 7.63 -39.92 24.79
CA ARG A 27 9.11 -40.13 24.63
C ARG A 27 9.66 -41.22 23.69
N GLY A 28 10.59 -40.82 22.81
CA GLY A 28 11.63 -41.71 22.26
C GLY A 28 12.51 -41.06 21.18
N VAL A 29 13.80 -40.91 21.47
CA VAL A 29 14.90 -40.46 20.59
C VAL A 29 15.38 -41.62 19.72
N VAL A 30 15.59 -41.46 18.40
CA VAL A 30 16.60 -42.23 17.63
C VAL A 30 17.10 -41.44 16.41
N THR A 31 18.42 -41.40 16.29
CA THR A 31 19.29 -40.89 15.22
C THR A 31 19.16 -41.65 13.89
N ALA A 32 19.14 -40.96 12.75
CA ALA A 32 19.20 -41.58 11.41
C ALA A 32 20.54 -41.30 10.71
N GLY A 33 21.22 -42.37 10.30
CA GLY A 33 22.52 -42.38 9.64
C GLY A 33 22.47 -42.13 8.13
N ARG A 34 23.66 -41.85 7.58
CA ARG A 34 23.96 -41.73 6.14
C ARG A 34 23.64 -43.01 5.36
N PRO A 35 23.29 -42.88 4.07
CA PRO A 35 23.72 -43.84 3.07
C PRO A 35 24.56 -43.23 1.94
N ARG A 36 25.27 -44.14 1.27
CA ARG A 36 26.40 -43.97 0.36
C ARG A 36 26.00 -43.63 -1.08
N ASN A 37 26.94 -42.97 -1.73
CA ASN A 37 27.04 -42.63 -3.15
C ASN A 37 27.22 -43.86 -4.08
N PRO A 38 26.72 -43.84 -5.32
CA PRO A 38 27.36 -44.53 -6.45
C PRO A 38 27.82 -43.58 -7.56
N ARG A 39 29.07 -43.78 -8.00
CA ARG A 39 29.79 -43.07 -9.06
C ARG A 39 29.17 -43.27 -10.46
N ARG A 40 29.16 -42.22 -11.29
CA ARG A 40 29.45 -42.32 -12.74
C ARG A 40 30.23 -41.10 -13.24
N LYS A 41 31.23 -41.38 -14.07
CA LYS A 41 32.23 -40.48 -14.66
C LYS A 41 31.66 -39.75 -15.89
N GLY A 42 32.01 -38.48 -16.06
CA GLY A 42 31.90 -37.72 -17.30
C GLY A 42 32.77 -36.48 -17.20
N ALA A 43 33.84 -36.42 -18.00
CA ALA A 43 34.90 -35.43 -17.93
C ALA A 43 34.52 -34.12 -18.65
N LEU A 44 34.84 -32.97 -18.06
CA LEU A 44 35.06 -31.73 -18.79
C LEU A 44 36.22 -30.95 -18.16
N ARG A 45 37.05 -30.40 -19.04
CA ARG A 45 38.37 -29.81 -18.80
C ARG A 45 38.27 -28.42 -18.17
N GLY A 46 39.04 -28.21 -17.10
CA GLY A 46 40.02 -27.14 -16.95
C GLY A 46 39.59 -25.67 -17.06
N THR A 47 39.53 -25.01 -15.90
CA THR A 47 40.05 -23.65 -15.72
C THR A 47 40.58 -23.50 -14.29
N ARG A 48 41.81 -22.99 -14.18
CA ARG A 48 42.57 -22.79 -12.94
C ARG A 48 41.86 -21.80 -12.02
N LEU A 49 41.61 -22.20 -10.77
CA LEU A 49 41.37 -21.26 -9.67
C LEU A 49 42.72 -20.80 -9.12
N LEU A 50 42.98 -19.50 -9.23
CA LEU A 50 44.09 -18.83 -8.53
C LEU A 50 43.75 -18.78 -7.03
N HIS A 51 44.58 -19.41 -6.21
CA HIS A 51 44.63 -19.17 -4.78
C HIS A 51 45.29 -17.80 -4.55
N GLY A 52 44.50 -16.83 -4.08
CA GLY A 52 44.99 -15.66 -3.38
C GLY A 52 44.70 -15.84 -1.90
N GLU A 53 45.74 -16.12 -1.11
CA GLU A 53 45.67 -16.07 0.35
C GLU A 53 45.39 -14.63 0.80
N CYS A 54 44.29 -14.42 1.54
CA CYS A 54 44.04 -13.17 2.23
C CYS A 54 44.08 -13.45 3.74
N SER A 55 45.29 -13.39 4.31
CA SER A 55 45.53 -13.44 5.75
C SER A 55 45.32 -12.04 6.34
N GLY A 56 44.06 -11.64 6.50
CA GLY A 56 43.66 -10.46 7.27
C GLY A 56 43.06 -10.87 8.60
N ARG A 57 43.69 -10.48 9.72
CA ARG A 57 43.19 -10.71 11.08
C ARG A 57 41.78 -10.15 11.22
N LEU A 58 40.82 -10.99 11.59
CA LEU A 58 39.50 -10.57 12.07
C LEU A 58 39.67 -9.98 13.49
N GLY A 59 39.90 -8.67 13.56
CA GLY A 59 39.73 -7.91 14.79
C GLY A 59 38.25 -7.71 15.06
N GLY A 60 37.77 -8.17 16.22
CA GLY A 60 36.40 -8.01 16.65
C GLY A 60 36.05 -6.52 16.83
N TRP A 61 34.94 -6.09 16.24
CA TRP A 61 34.36 -4.80 16.51
C TRP A 61 33.35 -4.96 17.66
N ALA A 62 33.66 -4.36 18.80
CA ALA A 62 32.74 -4.21 19.91
C ALA A 62 31.72 -3.12 19.58
N VAL A 63 30.45 -3.37 19.92
CA VAL A 63 29.35 -2.41 19.82
C VAL A 63 29.58 -1.31 20.87
N GLY A 64 29.83 -0.06 20.45
CA GLY A 64 29.84 1.08 21.38
C GLY A 64 30.83 2.24 21.15
N GLU A 65 31.52 2.37 20.01
CA GLU A 65 32.34 3.57 19.74
C GLU A 65 31.72 4.51 18.70
N PRO A 66 31.82 5.84 18.86
CA PRO A 66 31.29 6.79 17.89
C PRO A 66 32.13 6.77 16.61
N ALA A 67 31.45 6.80 15.45
CA ALA A 67 32.10 6.83 14.15
C ALA A 67 32.98 8.09 13.98
N PRO A 68 34.15 8.01 13.33
CA PRO A 68 34.98 9.18 13.09
C PRO A 68 34.27 10.18 12.17
N ALA A 69 34.27 11.44 12.59
CA ALA A 69 33.81 12.57 11.79
C ALA A 69 34.82 12.86 10.68
N GLU A 70 34.57 12.33 9.48
CA GLU A 70 34.89 12.92 8.17
C GLU A 70 34.62 11.88 7.06
N PHE A 71 33.35 11.73 6.70
CA PHE A 71 32.96 11.00 5.48
C PHE A 71 32.44 12.03 4.46
N THR A 72 33.37 12.73 3.81
CA THR A 72 33.02 13.73 2.79
C THR A 72 32.63 13.07 1.47
N ALA A 73 31.69 13.70 0.75
CA ALA A 73 31.06 13.25 -0.50
C ALA A 73 32.01 12.93 -1.68
N ARG A 74 33.33 13.04 -1.52
CA ARG A 74 34.34 12.75 -2.56
C ARG A 74 34.63 11.25 -2.72
N SER A 75 34.45 10.42 -1.69
CA SER A 75 34.81 9.00 -1.75
C SER A 75 33.90 8.16 -2.66
N ILE A 76 32.71 8.66 -3.00
CA ILE A 76 31.75 7.98 -3.88
C ILE A 76 32.07 8.20 -5.38
N GLN A 77 32.85 9.22 -5.73
CA GLN A 77 33.14 9.55 -7.13
C GLN A 77 34.22 8.66 -7.78
N VAL A 78 35.14 8.09 -7.01
CA VAL A 78 36.34 7.41 -7.56
C VAL A 78 36.07 5.99 -8.10
N LEU A 79 34.93 5.39 -7.78
CA LEU A 79 34.54 4.08 -8.33
C LEU A 79 33.71 4.16 -9.62
N ARG A 80 33.40 5.36 -10.12
CA ARG A 80 32.38 5.57 -11.18
C ARG A 80 32.90 5.65 -12.62
N ALA A 81 34.20 5.61 -12.88
CA ALA A 81 34.74 5.91 -14.21
C ALA A 81 35.16 4.70 -15.06
N SER A 82 35.46 3.52 -14.50
CA SER A 82 36.25 2.54 -15.26
C SER A 82 35.46 1.47 -16.04
N VAL A 83 34.16 1.28 -15.79
CA VAL A 83 33.39 0.15 -16.39
C VAL A 83 32.55 0.58 -17.60
N ASN A 84 32.10 1.84 -17.66
CA ASN A 84 31.27 2.32 -18.76
C ASN A 84 32.07 2.70 -20.02
N GLU A 85 33.32 3.16 -19.89
CA GLU A 85 34.14 3.54 -21.06
C GLU A 85 34.60 2.32 -21.86
N GLU A 86 34.84 1.16 -21.23
CA GLU A 86 35.29 -0.06 -21.90
C GLU A 86 34.18 -0.73 -22.75
N LEU A 87 32.90 -0.50 -22.42
CA LEU A 87 31.76 -1.04 -23.15
C LEU A 87 31.33 -0.18 -24.35
N GLN A 88 31.65 1.13 -24.35
CA GLN A 88 31.32 2.03 -25.45
C GLN A 88 32.30 1.97 -26.64
N GLY A 89 33.44 1.30 -26.49
CA GLY A 89 34.48 1.20 -27.53
C GLY A 89 34.32 0.05 -28.54
N ARG A 90 33.32 -0.83 -28.40
CA ARG A 90 33.14 -2.00 -29.28
C ARG A 90 31.85 -1.90 -30.10
N GLY A 91 31.86 -1.02 -31.08
CA GLY A 91 30.88 -1.05 -32.17
C GLY A 91 30.95 -2.37 -32.92
N ARG A 92 29.86 -3.14 -32.88
CA ARG A 92 29.61 -4.21 -33.84
C ARG A 92 28.17 -4.08 -34.32
N GLU A 93 28.03 -3.79 -35.62
CA GLU A 93 26.78 -3.84 -36.36
C GLU A 93 26.24 -5.28 -36.34
N SER A 94 25.36 -5.54 -35.38
CA SER A 94 24.39 -6.62 -35.40
C SER A 94 23.16 -6.03 -34.73
N GLY A 95 22.05 -5.94 -35.45
CA GLY A 95 20.81 -5.30 -34.98
C GLY A 95 20.53 -5.68 -33.52
N ASP A 96 20.41 -4.66 -32.68
CA ASP A 96 20.39 -4.78 -31.23
C ASP A 96 19.38 -5.85 -30.79
N ALA A 97 19.88 -6.92 -30.18
CA ALA A 97 19.05 -8.03 -29.70
C ALA A 97 17.98 -7.53 -28.71
N TYR A 98 18.23 -6.41 -28.04
CA TYR A 98 17.29 -5.73 -27.15
C TYR A 98 16.15 -5.05 -27.93
N ALA A 99 16.47 -4.32 -29.01
CA ALA A 99 15.47 -3.77 -29.92
C ALA A 99 14.64 -4.87 -30.62
N GLN A 100 15.27 -6.01 -30.96
CA GLN A 100 14.57 -7.17 -31.52
C GLN A 100 13.63 -7.85 -30.52
N ALA A 101 13.91 -7.73 -29.22
CA ALA A 101 13.02 -8.15 -28.14
C ALA A 101 11.89 -7.15 -27.86
N GLY A 102 11.83 -6.04 -28.61
CA GLY A 102 10.78 -5.02 -28.50
C GLY A 102 11.06 -3.92 -27.47
N VAL A 103 12.31 -3.76 -27.02
CA VAL A 103 12.70 -2.74 -26.04
C VAL A 103 13.33 -1.53 -26.71
N ASP A 104 12.86 -0.32 -26.39
CA ASP A 104 13.38 0.94 -26.95
C ASP A 104 14.28 1.68 -25.95
N ILE A 105 15.60 1.55 -26.14
CA ILE A 105 16.62 2.22 -25.32
C ILE A 105 16.52 3.75 -25.42
N SER A 106 16.10 4.29 -26.56
CA SER A 106 15.96 5.73 -26.76
C SER A 106 14.77 6.30 -25.97
N ALA A 107 13.66 5.56 -25.95
CA ALA A 107 12.50 5.88 -25.11
C ALA A 107 12.86 5.82 -23.62
N GLY A 108 13.66 4.83 -23.21
CA GLY A 108 14.21 4.72 -21.85
C GLY A 108 15.00 5.97 -21.44
N ASN A 109 15.94 6.40 -22.27
CA ASN A 109 16.75 7.59 -22.01
C ASN A 109 15.90 8.88 -21.95
N ALA A 110 14.92 9.01 -22.83
CA ALA A 110 14.00 10.16 -22.82
C ALA A 110 13.14 10.20 -21.55
N ALA A 111 12.63 9.04 -21.09
CA ALA A 111 11.88 8.92 -19.84
C ALA A 111 12.73 9.32 -18.63
N VAL A 112 13.99 8.87 -18.56
CA VAL A 112 14.93 9.26 -17.49
C VAL A 112 15.24 10.75 -17.50
N ALA A 113 15.42 11.35 -18.68
CA ALA A 113 15.66 12.79 -18.81
C ALA A 113 14.44 13.61 -18.32
N LEU A 114 13.24 13.21 -18.72
CA LEU A 114 11.99 13.83 -18.24
C LEU A 114 11.81 13.64 -16.74
N TYR A 115 12.06 12.44 -16.21
CA TYR A 115 12.04 12.15 -14.78
C TYR A 115 12.91 13.15 -14.01
N ARG A 116 14.19 13.29 -14.42
CA ARG A 116 15.13 14.22 -13.77
C ARG A 116 14.64 15.67 -13.84
N ALA A 117 14.13 16.10 -14.99
CA ALA A 117 13.61 17.46 -15.14
C ALA A 117 12.41 17.72 -14.21
N ARG A 118 11.48 16.77 -14.11
CA ARG A 118 10.25 16.93 -13.31
C ARG A 118 10.48 16.74 -11.80
N ALA A 119 11.47 15.95 -11.41
CA ALA A 119 11.84 15.75 -10.00
C ALA A 119 12.84 16.80 -9.46
N ALA A 120 13.37 17.70 -10.30
CA ALA A 120 14.37 18.69 -9.88
C ALA A 120 13.81 19.81 -8.99
N GLY A 121 12.49 20.00 -8.96
CA GLY A 121 11.83 21.12 -8.29
C GLY A 121 11.87 21.08 -6.75
N TRP A 122 12.08 19.90 -6.17
CA TRP A 122 12.15 19.73 -4.72
C TRP A 122 13.01 18.52 -4.33
N ARG A 123 13.69 18.61 -3.19
CA ARG A 123 14.45 17.49 -2.62
C ARG A 123 14.30 17.49 -1.11
N HIS A 124 14.08 16.30 -0.54
CA HIS A 124 13.99 16.15 0.90
C HIS A 124 15.36 16.43 1.56
N PRO A 125 15.44 17.15 2.70
CA PRO A 125 16.72 17.50 3.32
C PRO A 125 17.62 16.30 3.69
N ASN A 126 17.00 15.17 4.02
CA ASN A 126 17.73 13.95 4.39
C ASN A 126 18.06 13.04 3.20
N GLN A 127 17.70 13.41 1.97
CA GLN A 127 18.12 12.67 0.78
C GLN A 127 19.59 12.99 0.48
N LEU A 128 20.47 11.98 0.54
CA LEU A 128 21.92 12.18 0.47
C LEU A 128 22.45 12.19 -0.96
N ASP A 129 21.84 11.42 -1.86
CA ASP A 129 22.27 11.29 -3.26
C ASP A 129 21.27 11.88 -4.26
N ALA A 130 21.76 12.12 -5.47
CA ALA A 130 20.92 12.52 -6.59
C ALA A 130 20.33 11.28 -7.27
N LEU A 131 19.11 11.41 -7.80
CA LEU A 131 18.42 10.36 -8.54
C LEU A 131 19.28 9.82 -9.70
N GLY A 132 19.43 8.49 -9.77
CA GLY A 132 20.21 7.79 -10.81
C GLY A 132 21.52 7.14 -10.35
N GLY A 133 21.74 6.99 -9.04
CA GLY A 133 22.73 6.04 -8.50
C GLY A 133 22.23 4.60 -8.51
N PHE A 134 23.08 3.64 -8.11
CA PHE A 134 22.67 2.21 -7.97
C PHE A 134 21.56 1.99 -6.94
N ALA A 135 21.44 2.87 -5.96
CA ALA A 135 20.41 2.90 -4.94
C ALA A 135 20.33 4.31 -4.38
N GLY A 136 19.14 4.72 -3.93
CA GLY A 136 18.95 5.98 -3.21
C GLY A 136 19.43 5.90 -1.76
N LEU A 137 19.91 7.02 -1.22
CA LEU A 137 20.48 7.14 0.12
C LEU A 137 19.69 8.14 0.97
N PHE A 138 19.29 7.72 2.17
CA PHE A 138 18.57 8.56 3.14
C PHE A 138 19.34 8.64 4.45
N ALA A 139 19.62 9.85 4.92
CA ALA A 139 20.15 10.12 6.25
C ALA A 139 19.05 9.90 7.29
N TYR A 140 19.18 8.85 8.09
CA TYR A 140 18.24 8.60 9.16
C TYR A 140 18.43 9.64 10.29
N PRO A 141 17.47 10.54 10.56
CA PRO A 141 17.73 11.75 11.34
C PRO A 141 17.91 11.51 12.85
N THR A 142 17.25 10.51 13.43
CA THR A 142 17.25 10.27 14.88
C THR A 142 17.26 8.78 15.22
N PRO A 143 18.33 8.02 14.88
CA PRO A 143 18.39 6.60 15.22
C PRO A 143 18.61 6.43 16.72
N ASP A 144 17.62 5.89 17.41
CA ASP A 144 17.76 5.37 18.77
C ASP A 144 17.26 3.91 18.85
N ALA A 145 17.49 3.24 19.99
CA ALA A 145 17.12 1.84 20.18
C ALA A 145 15.59 1.59 20.22
N GLU A 146 14.80 2.66 20.38
CA GLU A 146 13.33 2.60 20.40
C GLU A 146 12.72 2.84 19.02
N SER A 147 13.53 3.22 18.04
CA SER A 147 13.10 3.48 16.68
C SER A 147 12.76 2.19 15.94
N VAL A 148 11.53 2.11 15.44
CA VAL A 148 11.02 0.99 14.65
C VAL A 148 10.83 1.48 13.21
N LEU A 149 11.27 0.68 12.24
CA LEU A 149 10.98 0.90 10.82
C LEU A 149 9.66 0.22 10.46
N VAL A 150 8.84 0.94 9.69
CA VAL A 150 7.57 0.44 9.17
C VAL A 150 7.63 0.49 7.65
N GLY A 151 7.31 -0.63 7.00
CA GLY A 151 7.26 -0.72 5.54
C GLY A 151 5.85 -1.06 5.06
N SER A 152 5.43 -0.45 3.95
CA SER A 152 4.27 -0.89 3.16
C SER A 152 4.64 -0.92 1.69
N ALA A 153 4.02 -1.83 0.94
CA ALA A 153 4.14 -1.90 -0.50
C ALA A 153 2.77 -2.12 -1.12
N ASP A 154 2.38 -1.24 -2.04
CA ASP A 154 1.03 -1.20 -2.60
C ASP A 154 1.06 -0.87 -4.09
N GLY A 155 -0.07 -1.15 -4.75
CA GLY A 155 -0.33 -0.71 -6.12
C GLY A 155 -1.57 0.18 -6.18
N VAL A 156 -1.74 0.87 -7.31
CA VAL A 156 -2.93 1.72 -7.54
C VAL A 156 -4.20 0.89 -7.83
N GLY A 157 -4.02 -0.34 -8.31
CA GLY A 157 -5.12 -1.23 -8.70
C GLY A 157 -5.77 -0.81 -10.02
N THR A 158 -7.00 -1.26 -10.27
CA THR A 158 -7.65 -1.12 -11.59
C THR A 158 -8.07 0.30 -11.96
N LYS A 159 -7.80 1.30 -11.10
CA LYS A 159 -7.91 2.73 -11.43
C LYS A 159 -6.95 3.14 -12.55
N ILE A 160 -5.80 2.47 -12.69
CA ILE A 160 -4.84 2.71 -13.78
C ILE A 160 -5.46 2.52 -15.17
N LEU A 161 -6.49 1.69 -15.29
CA LEU A 161 -7.19 1.48 -16.56
C LEU A 161 -8.11 2.65 -16.92
N VAL A 162 -8.62 3.39 -15.92
CA VAL A 162 -9.32 4.67 -16.15
C VAL A 162 -8.31 5.74 -16.58
N ALA A 163 -7.15 5.81 -15.91
CA ALA A 163 -6.08 6.73 -16.26
C ALA A 163 -5.56 6.51 -17.69
N ALA A 164 -5.37 5.25 -18.09
CA ALA A 164 -4.94 4.86 -19.42
C ALA A 164 -5.94 5.27 -20.51
N ALA A 165 -7.22 4.96 -20.34
CA ALA A 165 -8.27 5.29 -21.29
C ALA A 165 -8.43 6.82 -21.49
N LEU A 166 -8.32 7.58 -20.40
CA LEU A 166 -8.41 9.05 -20.44
C LEU A 166 -7.09 9.73 -20.80
N ARG A 167 -5.99 8.96 -20.94
CA ARG A 167 -4.62 9.45 -21.13
C ARG A 167 -4.23 10.52 -20.10
N ARG A 168 -4.58 10.27 -18.84
CA ARG A 168 -4.31 11.16 -17.70
C ARG A 168 -3.65 10.38 -16.58
N TYR A 169 -2.35 10.57 -16.41
CA TYR A 169 -1.52 9.74 -15.52
C TYR A 169 -0.91 10.50 -14.34
N ASP A 170 -1.08 11.82 -14.30
CA ASP A 170 -0.56 12.73 -13.28
C ASP A 170 -1.19 12.57 -11.89
N THR A 171 -2.34 11.90 -11.82
CA THR A 171 -3.07 11.63 -10.56
C THR A 171 -2.70 10.30 -9.93
N VAL A 172 -2.41 9.25 -10.74
CA VAL A 172 -2.19 7.89 -10.21
C VAL A 172 -0.89 7.75 -9.41
N GLY A 173 0.12 8.55 -9.74
CA GLY A 173 1.33 8.65 -8.91
C GLY A 173 1.05 9.25 -7.53
N GLN A 174 0.14 10.24 -7.46
CA GLN A 174 -0.29 10.81 -6.18
C GLN A 174 -1.13 9.81 -5.38
N ASP A 175 -2.02 9.09 -6.07
CA ASP A 175 -2.85 8.04 -5.47
C ASP A 175 -2.00 6.98 -4.78
N LEU A 176 -0.95 6.51 -5.46
CA LEU A 176 -0.04 5.50 -4.95
C LEU A 176 0.64 5.95 -3.65
N VAL A 177 1.29 7.12 -3.68
CA VAL A 177 2.04 7.63 -2.52
C VAL A 177 1.10 7.87 -1.34
N ASN A 178 -0.06 8.51 -1.58
CA ASN A 178 -1.02 8.80 -0.51
C ASN A 178 -1.60 7.51 0.10
N HIS A 179 -1.83 6.47 -0.71
CA HIS A 179 -2.24 5.16 -0.21
C HIS A 179 -1.21 4.60 0.79
N CYS A 180 0.05 4.49 0.36
CA CYS A 180 1.11 3.95 1.20
C CYS A 180 1.35 4.79 2.46
N VAL A 181 1.30 6.13 2.35
CA VAL A 181 1.40 7.04 3.51
C VAL A 181 0.29 6.76 4.51
N ASN A 182 -0.96 6.64 4.04
CA ASN A 182 -2.11 6.36 4.89
C ASN A 182 -1.97 4.99 5.58
N ASP A 183 -1.45 3.97 4.90
CA ASP A 183 -1.26 2.64 5.49
C ASP A 183 -0.23 2.61 6.61
N ILE A 184 0.93 3.24 6.45
CA ILE A 184 1.89 3.28 7.55
C ILE A 184 1.44 4.24 8.67
N LEU A 185 0.63 5.25 8.35
CA LEU A 185 0.11 6.19 9.33
C LEU A 185 -0.76 5.50 10.38
N VAL A 186 -1.48 4.42 10.05
CA VAL A 186 -2.28 3.66 11.04
C VAL A 186 -1.41 3.11 12.18
N THR A 187 -0.11 2.96 11.97
CA THR A 187 0.88 2.52 12.95
C THR A 187 1.55 3.67 13.71
N ASN A 188 1.04 4.90 13.56
CA ASN A 188 1.66 6.15 13.99
C ASN A 188 2.98 6.51 13.28
N ALA A 189 3.38 5.80 12.21
CA ALA A 189 4.65 6.03 11.55
C ALA A 189 4.73 7.37 10.80
N THR A 190 5.86 8.05 10.95
CA THR A 190 6.26 9.20 10.12
C THR A 190 6.96 8.67 8.87
N PRO A 191 6.49 9.01 7.66
CA PRO A 191 7.12 8.55 6.43
C PRO A 191 8.53 9.14 6.29
N LEU A 192 9.48 8.35 5.78
CA LEU A 192 10.85 8.76 5.54
C LEU A 192 11.14 8.86 4.05
N PHE A 193 10.95 7.74 3.35
CA PHE A 193 11.25 7.65 1.93
C PHE A 193 10.32 6.72 1.16
N PHE A 194 10.31 6.88 -0.15
CA PHE A 194 9.49 6.17 -1.11
C PHE A 194 10.33 5.66 -2.27
N LEU A 195 9.97 4.48 -2.78
CA LEU A 195 10.46 3.90 -4.04
C LEU A 195 9.28 3.52 -4.93
N ASP A 196 9.41 3.72 -6.24
CA ASP A 196 8.39 3.36 -7.23
C ASP A 196 8.86 2.31 -8.23
N TYR A 197 7.92 1.54 -8.79
CA TYR A 197 8.17 0.58 -9.86
C TYR A 197 7.06 0.73 -10.91
N LEU A 198 7.45 1.14 -12.12
CA LEU A 198 6.57 1.30 -13.28
C LEU A 198 6.83 0.19 -14.28
N ALA A 199 5.83 -0.66 -14.51
CA ALA A 199 5.86 -1.68 -15.55
C ALA A 199 4.97 -1.27 -16.73
N VAL A 200 5.45 -1.43 -17.96
CA VAL A 200 4.73 -1.03 -19.19
C VAL A 200 4.84 -2.08 -20.27
N GLY A 201 3.84 -2.16 -21.15
CA GLY A 201 3.92 -2.99 -22.36
C GLY A 201 4.83 -2.39 -23.43
N ALA A 202 4.77 -1.07 -23.57
CA ALA A 202 5.66 -0.27 -24.41
C ALA A 202 5.91 1.08 -23.72
N LEU A 203 7.15 1.55 -23.70
CA LEU A 203 7.51 2.75 -22.95
C LEU A 203 7.12 4.03 -23.70
N ASP A 204 6.16 4.76 -23.14
CA ASP A 204 5.84 6.14 -23.50
C ASP A 204 6.47 7.09 -22.47
N ALA A 205 7.46 7.87 -22.91
CA ALA A 205 8.21 8.78 -22.05
C ALA A 205 7.34 9.90 -21.44
N GLU A 206 6.29 10.36 -22.12
CA GLU A 206 5.39 11.39 -21.59
C GLU A 206 4.46 10.80 -20.53
N MET A 207 3.93 9.59 -20.78
CA MET A 207 3.15 8.85 -19.79
C MET A 207 3.96 8.61 -18.51
N ALA A 208 5.17 8.04 -18.65
CA ALA A 208 6.07 7.80 -17.53
C ALA A 208 6.41 9.11 -16.79
N GLY A 209 6.67 10.18 -17.54
CA GLY A 209 6.90 11.51 -16.99
C GLY A 209 5.72 12.02 -16.14
N GLN A 210 4.48 11.81 -16.59
CA GLN A 210 3.27 12.22 -15.84
C GLN A 210 3.10 11.40 -14.56
N VAL A 211 3.24 10.07 -14.63
CA VAL A 211 3.17 9.20 -13.45
C VAL A 211 4.17 9.66 -12.38
N VAL A 212 5.42 9.84 -12.77
CA VAL A 212 6.51 10.29 -11.90
C VAL A 212 6.24 11.67 -11.32
N SER A 213 5.67 12.59 -12.11
CA SER A 213 5.28 13.92 -11.61
C SER A 213 4.29 13.81 -10.46
N GLY A 214 3.32 12.90 -10.58
CA GLY A 214 2.36 12.62 -9.53
C GLY A 214 3.03 12.04 -8.28
N VAL A 215 3.91 11.06 -8.43
CA VAL A 215 4.68 10.47 -7.31
C VAL A 215 5.49 11.57 -6.61
N HIS A 216 6.26 12.35 -7.36
CA HIS A 216 7.10 13.42 -6.83
C HIS A 216 6.29 14.48 -6.08
N GLU A 217 5.17 14.93 -6.65
CA GLU A 217 4.30 15.93 -6.01
C GLU A 217 3.70 15.41 -4.70
N ALA A 218 3.25 14.15 -4.65
CA ALA A 218 2.73 13.57 -3.41
C ALA A 218 3.84 13.32 -2.37
N CYS A 219 5.03 12.90 -2.79
CA CYS A 219 6.19 12.82 -1.90
C CYS A 219 6.51 14.18 -1.28
N ARG A 220 6.54 15.25 -2.08
CA ARG A 220 6.74 16.62 -1.61
C ARG A 220 5.66 17.05 -0.61
N ARG A 221 4.39 16.81 -0.91
CA ARG A 221 3.26 17.18 -0.02
C ARG A 221 3.28 16.44 1.31
N ASN A 222 3.76 15.19 1.32
CA ASN A 222 3.86 14.37 2.53
C ASN A 222 5.25 14.46 3.21
N ASN A 223 6.14 15.33 2.72
CA ASN A 223 7.53 15.45 3.18
C ASN A 223 8.28 14.09 3.21
N VAL A 224 8.19 13.34 2.10
CA VAL A 224 8.80 12.03 1.91
C VAL A 224 9.89 12.13 0.86
N ALA A 225 11.07 11.56 1.10
CA ALA A 225 12.11 11.50 0.08
C ALA A 225 11.76 10.50 -1.02
N LEU A 226 11.76 10.92 -2.28
CA LEU A 226 11.73 10.00 -3.42
C LEU A 226 13.16 9.55 -3.71
N LEU A 227 13.50 8.33 -3.32
CA LEU A 227 14.86 7.79 -3.44
C LEU A 227 15.16 7.22 -4.83
N GLY A 228 14.12 6.98 -5.62
CA GLY A 228 14.21 6.48 -6.98
C GLY A 228 13.24 5.35 -7.21
N GLY A 229 13.27 4.84 -8.42
CA GLY A 229 12.40 3.76 -8.86
C GLY A 229 12.97 3.08 -10.08
N GLU A 230 12.26 2.07 -10.56
CA GLU A 230 12.62 1.31 -11.75
C GLU A 230 11.50 1.40 -12.80
N THR A 231 11.88 1.43 -14.07
CA THR A 231 10.93 1.41 -15.19
C THR A 231 11.23 0.22 -16.09
N ALA A 232 10.29 -0.72 -16.17
CA ALA A 232 10.45 -1.96 -16.91
C ALA A 232 9.50 -2.02 -18.11
N GLU A 233 10.08 -2.07 -19.31
CA GLU A 233 9.37 -2.37 -20.55
C GLU A 233 9.33 -3.89 -20.77
N MET A 234 8.13 -4.47 -20.74
CA MET A 234 7.90 -5.92 -20.78
C MET A 234 6.89 -6.31 -21.87
N PRO A 235 7.25 -6.16 -23.15
CA PRO A 235 6.40 -6.57 -24.27
C PRO A 235 6.14 -8.07 -24.19
N GLY A 236 4.86 -8.46 -24.22
CA GLY A 236 4.42 -9.85 -24.07
C GLY A 236 3.88 -10.21 -22.69
N LEU A 237 4.17 -9.40 -21.66
CA LEU A 237 3.46 -9.47 -20.37
C LEU A 237 2.33 -8.44 -20.32
N TYR A 238 2.62 -7.19 -20.68
CA TYR A 238 1.64 -6.11 -20.73
C TYR A 238 1.23 -5.80 -22.18
N ALA A 239 -0.05 -5.61 -22.41
CA ALA A 239 -0.56 -5.15 -23.70
C ALA A 239 -0.12 -3.70 -23.98
N PRO A 240 -0.02 -3.28 -25.25
CA PRO A 240 0.25 -1.88 -25.59
C PRO A 240 -0.73 -0.93 -24.89
N GLY A 241 -0.22 0.12 -24.26
CA GLY A 241 -1.00 1.09 -23.49
C GLY A 241 -1.40 0.64 -22.07
N HIS A 242 -1.15 -0.61 -21.69
CA HIS A 242 -1.30 -1.06 -20.31
C HIS A 242 0.00 -0.81 -19.53
N PHE A 243 -0.17 -0.47 -18.26
CA PHE A 243 0.92 -0.30 -17.31
C PHE A 243 0.47 -0.79 -15.94
N ASP A 244 1.43 -1.02 -15.05
CA ASP A 244 1.23 -1.24 -13.63
C ASP A 244 2.17 -0.33 -12.85
N LEU A 245 1.72 0.11 -11.68
CA LEU A 245 2.44 1.05 -10.85
C LEU A 245 2.38 0.57 -9.40
N ALA A 246 3.56 0.21 -8.89
CA ALA A 246 3.76 -0.21 -7.52
C ALA A 246 4.67 0.77 -6.78
N GLY A 247 4.50 0.83 -5.47
CA GLY A 247 5.25 1.72 -4.61
C GLY A 247 5.62 1.04 -3.30
N THR A 248 6.73 1.45 -2.72
CA THR A 248 7.17 1.00 -1.40
C THR A 248 7.51 2.21 -0.56
N ILE A 249 6.85 2.33 0.58
CA ILE A 249 7.15 3.37 1.56
C ILE A 249 7.89 2.76 2.75
N VAL A 250 8.84 3.51 3.28
CA VAL A 250 9.44 3.24 4.58
C VAL A 250 9.23 4.45 5.47
N GLY A 251 8.70 4.19 6.66
CA GLY A 251 8.53 5.17 7.72
C GLY A 251 9.17 4.71 9.02
N THR A 252 8.99 5.52 10.06
CA THR A 252 9.46 5.20 11.40
C THR A 252 8.51 5.65 12.49
N VAL A 253 8.49 4.88 13.58
CA VAL A 253 7.71 5.16 14.78
C VAL A 253 8.54 4.77 15.99
N ARG A 254 8.35 5.44 17.13
CA ARG A 254 8.93 4.95 18.38
C ARG A 254 8.12 3.76 18.90
N ARG A 255 8.77 2.72 19.44
CA ARG A 255 8.08 1.52 19.94
C ARG A 255 6.96 1.83 20.94
N ALA A 256 7.18 2.81 21.83
CA ALA A 256 6.18 3.24 22.81
C ALA A 256 4.95 3.94 22.19
N GLU A 257 5.06 4.41 20.95
CA GLU A 257 3.98 5.10 20.22
C GLU A 257 3.21 4.16 19.28
N LEU A 258 3.57 2.88 19.21
CA LEU A 258 2.80 1.91 18.43
C LEU A 258 1.34 1.87 18.92
N PRO A 259 0.35 1.67 18.02
CA PRO A 259 -1.05 1.63 18.40
C PRO A 259 -1.33 0.59 19.48
N GLN A 260 -2.12 0.99 20.47
CA GLN A 260 -2.50 0.13 21.59
C GLN A 260 -3.98 -0.25 21.46
N VAL A 261 -4.26 -1.24 20.60
CA VAL A 261 -5.63 -1.71 20.33
C VAL A 261 -6.37 -2.12 21.61
N GLU A 262 -5.65 -2.66 22.60
CA GLU A 262 -6.22 -3.04 23.89
C GLU A 262 -6.73 -1.85 24.74
N SER A 263 -6.34 -0.62 24.41
CA SER A 263 -6.83 0.58 25.09
C SER A 263 -8.22 1.02 24.63
N VAL A 264 -8.70 0.50 23.50
CA VAL A 264 -10.03 0.81 22.94
C VAL A 264 -11.11 0.31 23.89
N SER A 265 -12.06 1.16 24.23
CA SER A 265 -13.05 0.90 25.29
C SER A 265 -14.44 1.39 24.90
N VAL A 266 -15.46 0.77 25.49
CA VAL A 266 -16.85 1.20 25.30
C VAL A 266 -16.98 2.67 25.68
N GLY A 267 -17.64 3.45 24.82
CA GLY A 267 -17.80 4.89 24.98
C GLY A 267 -16.78 5.73 24.20
N ASP A 268 -15.66 5.16 23.75
CA ASP A 268 -14.72 5.88 22.89
C ASP A 268 -15.41 6.40 21.62
N ALA A 269 -15.03 7.59 21.19
CA ALA A 269 -15.55 8.23 19.99
C ALA A 269 -14.80 7.73 18.74
N ILE A 270 -15.51 7.65 17.62
CA ILE A 270 -14.93 7.37 16.30
C ILE A 270 -15.04 8.62 15.45
N ILE A 271 -13.89 9.18 15.10
CA ILE A 271 -13.76 10.30 14.17
C ILE A 271 -13.49 9.74 12.78
N GLY A 272 -14.17 10.26 11.77
CA GLY A 272 -13.98 9.90 10.37
C GLY A 272 -13.47 11.08 9.56
N LEU A 273 -12.48 10.83 8.70
CA LEU A 273 -12.00 11.76 7.69
C LEU A 273 -12.60 11.41 6.33
N GLN A 274 -13.13 12.43 5.65
CA GLN A 274 -13.91 12.22 4.43
C GLN A 274 -13.05 11.95 3.19
N THR A 275 -13.56 11.13 2.27
CA THR A 275 -13.00 10.97 0.92
C THR A 275 -13.65 11.95 -0.05
N ASN A 276 -13.01 12.13 -1.20
CA ASN A 276 -13.54 12.87 -2.35
C ASN A 276 -13.99 11.95 -3.50
N GLY A 277 -13.99 10.63 -3.30
CA GLY A 277 -14.27 9.63 -4.34
C GLY A 277 -13.93 8.20 -3.90
N LEU A 278 -13.65 7.34 -4.88
CA LEU A 278 -13.35 5.91 -4.68
C LEU A 278 -11.93 5.63 -4.15
N GLN A 279 -11.07 6.66 -4.06
CA GLN A 279 -9.65 6.54 -3.76
C GLN A 279 -8.94 5.64 -4.78
N THR A 280 -8.55 4.42 -4.39
CA THR A 280 -7.88 3.41 -5.24
C THR A 280 -8.59 2.05 -5.20
N ASN A 281 -9.80 1.97 -4.63
CA ASN A 281 -10.52 0.71 -4.43
C ASN A 281 -11.90 0.73 -5.12
N GLY A 282 -12.43 -0.44 -5.47
CA GLY A 282 -13.74 -0.56 -6.12
C GLY A 282 -13.78 -0.26 -7.62
N TYR A 283 -12.63 0.04 -8.25
CA TYR A 283 -12.58 0.42 -9.67
C TYR A 283 -12.99 -0.67 -10.65
N SER A 284 -12.79 -1.95 -10.30
CA SER A 284 -13.29 -3.07 -11.13
C SER A 284 -14.82 -3.08 -11.18
N LEU A 285 -15.48 -2.78 -10.06
CA LEU A 285 -16.93 -2.63 -10.01
C LEU A 285 -17.37 -1.35 -10.75
N ALA A 286 -16.74 -0.21 -10.45
CA ALA A 286 -17.08 1.07 -11.06
C ALA A 286 -17.05 1.02 -12.59
N ARG A 287 -15.98 0.44 -13.18
CA ARG A 287 -15.86 0.29 -14.63
C ARG A 287 -16.88 -0.68 -15.23
N LYS A 288 -17.37 -1.64 -14.46
CA LYS A 288 -18.41 -2.58 -14.90
C LYS A 288 -19.78 -1.90 -14.97
N VAL A 289 -20.10 -1.04 -14.02
CA VAL A 289 -21.43 -0.39 -13.91
C VAL A 289 -21.51 0.98 -14.58
N ILE A 290 -20.36 1.60 -14.84
CA ILE A 290 -20.24 2.86 -15.59
C ILE A 290 -19.30 2.59 -16.77
N PRO A 291 -19.85 2.25 -17.95
CA PRO A 291 -19.05 1.94 -19.12
C PRO A 291 -18.25 3.16 -19.60
N GLU A 292 -17.11 2.91 -20.24
CA GLU A 292 -16.17 3.95 -20.71
C GLU A 292 -16.83 5.00 -21.63
N SER A 293 -17.82 4.59 -22.43
CA SER A 293 -18.59 5.48 -23.30
C SER A 293 -19.30 6.61 -22.56
N GLU A 294 -19.56 6.46 -21.26
CA GLU A 294 -20.20 7.48 -20.43
C GLU A 294 -19.19 8.41 -19.72
N TRP A 295 -17.89 8.10 -19.72
CA TRP A 295 -16.93 8.83 -18.88
C TRP A 295 -16.75 10.31 -19.27
N SER A 296 -17.11 10.68 -20.49
CA SER A 296 -17.10 12.07 -20.96
C SER A 296 -18.36 12.87 -20.55
N ALA A 297 -19.41 12.20 -20.05
CA ALA A 297 -20.65 12.85 -19.66
C ALA A 297 -20.45 13.75 -18.43
N ARG A 298 -21.16 14.88 -18.39
CA ARG A 298 -21.16 15.81 -17.26
C ARG A 298 -21.83 15.18 -16.04
N PHE A 299 -21.15 15.23 -14.92
CA PHE A 299 -21.57 14.66 -13.64
C PHE A 299 -20.93 15.43 -12.48
N ASP A 300 -21.77 15.94 -11.57
CA ASP A 300 -21.33 16.66 -10.36
C ASP A 300 -20.26 17.73 -10.67
N GLY A 301 -20.57 18.70 -11.54
CA GLY A 301 -19.65 19.80 -11.88
C GLY A 301 -18.40 19.44 -12.71
N ALA A 302 -18.16 18.17 -12.98
CA ALA A 302 -17.04 17.66 -13.79
C ALA A 302 -17.54 16.63 -14.81
N THR A 303 -16.64 15.85 -15.40
CA THR A 303 -17.01 14.59 -16.11
C THR A 303 -16.98 13.40 -15.16
N ILE A 304 -17.68 12.32 -15.52
CA ILE A 304 -17.60 11.05 -14.77
C ILE A 304 -16.16 10.55 -14.67
N GLY A 305 -15.39 10.61 -15.78
CA GLY A 305 -13.99 10.22 -15.81
C GLY A 305 -13.12 11.03 -14.85
N GLU A 306 -13.35 12.34 -14.76
CA GLU A 306 -12.67 13.21 -13.78
C GLU A 306 -13.02 12.85 -12.34
N ARG A 307 -14.28 12.52 -12.05
CA ARG A 307 -14.69 12.08 -10.71
C ARG A 307 -14.13 10.71 -10.37
N LEU A 308 -13.99 9.81 -11.34
CA LEU A 308 -13.29 8.53 -11.18
C LEU A 308 -11.80 8.74 -10.96
N LEU A 309 -11.17 9.76 -11.54
CA LEU A 309 -9.75 10.09 -11.33
C LEU A 309 -9.48 11.04 -10.15
N ALA A 310 -10.48 11.31 -9.30
CA ALA A 310 -10.27 12.08 -8.08
C ALA A 310 -9.11 11.50 -7.26
N ILE A 311 -8.15 12.34 -6.87
CA ILE A 311 -6.93 11.94 -6.17
C ILE A 311 -7.29 11.43 -4.77
N HIS A 312 -6.77 10.26 -4.41
CA HIS A 312 -6.80 9.70 -3.06
C HIS A 312 -6.20 10.71 -2.09
N PRO A 313 -6.97 11.24 -1.12
CA PRO A 313 -6.45 12.17 -0.13
C PRO A 313 -5.35 11.54 0.73
N SER A 314 -4.31 12.31 1.04
CA SER A 314 -3.45 11.99 2.19
C SER A 314 -4.14 12.47 3.46
N PHE A 315 -4.20 11.60 4.46
CA PHE A 315 -4.71 11.92 5.79
C PHE A 315 -3.60 12.26 6.77
N PHE A 316 -2.34 12.34 6.31
CA PHE A 316 -1.18 12.55 7.17
C PHE A 316 -1.27 13.82 8.02
N GLU A 317 -1.40 15.00 7.40
CA GLU A 317 -1.50 16.24 8.18
C GLU A 317 -2.73 16.25 9.10
N PRO A 318 -3.96 16.01 8.62
CA PRO A 318 -5.16 15.98 9.48
C PRO A 318 -5.00 15.12 10.74
N VAL A 319 -4.43 13.92 10.59
CA VAL A 319 -4.17 13.01 11.70
C VAL A 319 -3.11 13.57 12.64
N ARG A 320 -2.01 14.12 12.12
CA ARG A 320 -0.97 14.75 12.95
C ARG A 320 -1.50 15.97 13.70
N ALA A 321 -2.38 16.77 13.10
CA ALA A 321 -3.03 17.88 13.79
C ALA A 321 -3.86 17.39 14.99
N MET A 322 -4.66 16.33 14.81
CA MET A 322 -5.44 15.73 15.89
C MET A 322 -4.54 15.14 17.00
N GLN A 323 -3.48 14.43 16.63
CA GLN A 323 -2.56 13.81 17.60
C GLN A 323 -1.80 14.80 18.48
N ARG A 324 -1.66 16.07 18.05
CA ARG A 324 -1.06 17.12 18.87
C ARG A 324 -1.96 17.54 20.05
N VAL A 325 -3.27 17.30 19.96
CA VAL A 325 -4.27 17.83 20.91
C VAL A 325 -5.14 16.75 21.55
N ALA A 326 -5.14 15.53 21.02
CA ALA A 326 -5.97 14.42 21.46
C ALA A 326 -5.19 13.10 21.53
N ARG A 327 -5.60 12.22 22.44
CA ARG A 327 -5.08 10.85 22.49
C ARG A 327 -5.78 10.01 21.43
N VAL A 328 -4.98 9.47 20.50
CA VAL A 328 -5.46 8.53 19.48
C VAL A 328 -5.09 7.12 19.89
N LYS A 329 -6.11 6.27 20.09
CA LYS A 329 -5.94 4.89 20.55
C LYS A 329 -5.65 3.92 19.41
N ALA A 330 -6.38 4.08 18.31
CA ALA A 330 -6.23 3.28 17.11
C ALA A 330 -6.76 4.02 15.89
N MET A 331 -6.36 3.58 14.70
CA MET A 331 -6.70 4.19 13.42
C MET A 331 -6.92 3.12 12.36
N ALA A 332 -7.86 3.35 11.43
CA ALA A 332 -8.04 2.50 10.27
C ALA A 332 -8.02 3.33 8.98
N HIS A 333 -7.22 2.90 8.02
CA HIS A 333 -7.31 3.35 6.65
C HIS A 333 -8.40 2.53 5.93
N ILE A 334 -9.39 3.20 5.35
CA ILE A 334 -10.55 2.53 4.76
C ILE A 334 -10.28 2.30 3.26
N THR A 335 -9.92 1.07 2.92
CA THR A 335 -9.55 0.65 1.56
C THR A 335 -10.51 -0.42 1.04
N GLY A 336 -9.99 -1.45 0.35
CA GLY A 336 -10.79 -2.62 -0.03
C GLY A 336 -11.42 -3.27 1.19
N GLY A 337 -12.68 -3.70 1.08
CA GLY A 337 -13.42 -4.22 2.23
C GLY A 337 -14.19 -3.16 3.04
N GLY A 338 -14.00 -1.87 2.74
CA GLY A 338 -14.74 -0.76 3.37
C GLY A 338 -14.61 -0.71 4.89
N LEU A 339 -15.61 -0.15 5.58
CA LEU A 339 -15.61 -0.07 7.04
C LEU A 339 -15.63 -1.47 7.68
N LEU A 340 -16.36 -2.41 7.08
CA LEU A 340 -16.64 -3.72 7.70
C LEU A 340 -15.39 -4.61 7.81
N GLU A 341 -14.41 -4.47 6.92
CA GLU A 341 -13.17 -5.27 6.94
C GLU A 341 -11.99 -4.54 7.59
N ASN A 342 -11.94 -3.20 7.49
CA ASN A 342 -10.78 -2.43 7.94
C ASN A 342 -10.87 -2.04 9.41
N VAL A 343 -12.04 -1.60 9.87
CA VAL A 343 -12.22 -1.15 11.27
C VAL A 343 -12.02 -2.28 12.30
N PRO A 344 -12.47 -3.55 12.09
CA PRO A 344 -12.25 -4.62 13.06
C PRO A 344 -10.79 -4.85 13.45
N ARG A 345 -9.84 -4.53 12.56
CA ARG A 345 -8.39 -4.66 12.81
C ARG A 345 -7.89 -3.73 13.92
N THR A 346 -8.71 -2.76 14.32
CA THR A 346 -8.42 -1.75 15.34
C THR A 346 -9.16 -1.97 16.65
N LEU A 347 -9.95 -3.05 16.75
CA LEU A 347 -10.82 -3.33 17.88
C LEU A 347 -10.28 -4.49 18.71
N ARG A 348 -10.29 -4.34 20.05
CA ARG A 348 -10.05 -5.46 20.95
C ARG A 348 -11.28 -6.38 21.05
N LYS A 349 -11.11 -7.54 21.68
CA LYS A 349 -12.22 -8.45 21.95
C LYS A 349 -13.28 -7.80 22.85
N GLY A 350 -14.56 -8.08 22.56
CA GLY A 350 -15.71 -7.66 23.38
C GLY A 350 -16.21 -6.23 23.12
N VAL A 351 -15.68 -5.55 22.09
CA VAL A 351 -16.20 -4.25 21.64
C VAL A 351 -16.58 -4.29 20.15
N GLN A 352 -17.43 -3.37 19.75
CA GLN A 352 -17.85 -3.15 18.36
C GLN A 352 -17.79 -1.66 18.02
N ALA A 353 -17.59 -1.35 16.74
CA ALA A 353 -17.73 0.00 16.23
C ALA A 353 -19.16 0.23 15.71
N VAL A 354 -19.83 1.25 16.24
CA VAL A 354 -21.20 1.61 15.85
C VAL A 354 -21.17 2.95 15.15
N PHE A 355 -21.43 2.94 13.85
CA PHE A 355 -21.46 4.11 12.99
C PHE A 355 -22.89 4.59 12.72
N ASP A 356 -23.04 5.89 12.48
CA ASP A 356 -24.28 6.52 12.01
C ASP A 356 -24.05 7.13 10.63
N ALA A 357 -24.58 6.51 9.58
CA ALA A 357 -24.40 6.96 8.20
C ALA A 357 -25.01 8.35 7.90
N SER A 358 -25.80 8.91 8.82
CA SER A 358 -26.27 10.30 8.70
C SER A 358 -25.20 11.34 9.04
N ALA A 359 -24.10 10.93 9.69
CA ALA A 359 -23.06 11.81 10.21
C ALA A 359 -22.04 12.28 9.17
N TRP A 360 -22.06 11.75 7.94
CA TRP A 360 -21.18 12.18 6.85
C TRP A 360 -21.90 12.18 5.50
N SER A 361 -21.28 12.83 4.51
CA SER A 361 -21.75 12.83 3.13
C SER A 361 -21.02 11.78 2.30
N VAL A 362 -21.75 11.06 1.46
CA VAL A 362 -21.19 10.15 0.46
C VAL A 362 -20.87 10.94 -0.82
N PRO A 363 -19.63 10.87 -1.37
CA PRO A 363 -19.31 11.50 -2.64
C PRO A 363 -20.22 10.98 -3.77
N ALA A 364 -20.66 11.88 -4.66
CA ALA A 364 -21.65 11.56 -5.69
C ALA A 364 -21.24 10.36 -6.57
N ILE A 365 -19.96 10.27 -6.95
CA ILE A 365 -19.46 9.14 -7.75
C ILE A 365 -19.49 7.81 -7.00
N VAL A 366 -19.28 7.82 -5.68
CA VAL A 366 -19.35 6.62 -4.84
C VAL A 366 -20.81 6.16 -4.71
N ALA A 367 -21.72 7.12 -4.49
CA ALA A 367 -23.16 6.86 -4.46
C ALA A 367 -23.67 6.31 -5.80
N GLU A 368 -23.21 6.86 -6.93
CA GLU A 368 -23.59 6.41 -8.26
C GLU A 368 -23.14 4.98 -8.54
N VAL A 369 -21.89 4.63 -8.18
CA VAL A 369 -21.39 3.26 -8.31
C VAL A 369 -22.20 2.30 -7.45
N ALA A 370 -22.47 2.64 -6.19
CA ALA A 370 -23.28 1.82 -5.29
C ALA A 370 -24.70 1.61 -5.83
N HIS A 371 -25.34 2.67 -6.32
CA HIS A 371 -26.69 2.65 -6.88
C HIS A 371 -26.77 1.77 -8.14
N ARG A 372 -25.89 1.99 -9.13
CA ARG A 372 -25.90 1.20 -10.38
C ARG A 372 -25.52 -0.26 -10.16
N ALA A 373 -24.66 -0.53 -9.18
CA ALA A 373 -24.32 -1.89 -8.77
C ALA A 373 -25.42 -2.57 -7.95
N GLN A 374 -26.49 -1.85 -7.59
CA GLN A 374 -27.60 -2.34 -6.77
C GLN A 374 -27.11 -2.94 -5.44
N LEU A 375 -26.09 -2.34 -4.84
CA LEU A 375 -25.53 -2.84 -3.59
C LEU A 375 -26.54 -2.67 -2.46
N THR A 376 -26.70 -3.72 -1.66
CA THR A 376 -27.38 -3.60 -0.36
C THR A 376 -26.60 -2.67 0.58
N HIS A 377 -27.25 -2.22 1.65
CA HIS A 377 -26.60 -1.35 2.65
C HIS A 377 -25.32 -1.96 3.22
N GLU A 378 -25.34 -3.26 3.55
CA GLU A 378 -24.15 -3.96 4.05
C GLU A 378 -23.06 -4.07 2.97
N GLU A 379 -23.43 -4.40 1.73
CA GLU A 379 -22.46 -4.49 0.62
C GLU A 379 -21.81 -3.15 0.31
N CYS A 380 -22.52 -2.03 0.46
CA CYS A 380 -21.95 -0.69 0.32
C CYS A 380 -20.73 -0.53 1.25
N TYR A 381 -20.89 -0.83 2.54
CA TYR A 381 -19.83 -0.66 3.54
C TYR A 381 -18.81 -1.79 3.61
N ARG A 382 -19.07 -2.92 2.93
CA ARG A 382 -18.09 -4.00 2.69
C ARG A 382 -17.30 -3.82 1.39
N THR A 383 -17.77 -2.98 0.47
CA THR A 383 -17.15 -2.85 -0.86
C THR A 383 -16.47 -1.51 -1.06
N LEU A 384 -17.09 -0.42 -0.60
CA LEU A 384 -16.67 0.95 -0.86
C LEU A 384 -16.41 1.70 0.45
N ASN A 385 -15.63 2.78 0.38
CA ASN A 385 -15.39 3.66 1.52
C ASN A 385 -16.64 4.46 1.95
N MET A 386 -17.63 4.58 1.06
CA MET A 386 -18.90 5.29 1.30
C MET A 386 -18.72 6.70 1.88
N GLY A 387 -17.62 7.38 1.53
CA GLY A 387 -17.31 8.73 1.99
C GLY A 387 -16.41 8.83 3.22
N VAL A 388 -16.07 7.72 3.90
CA VAL A 388 -15.13 7.70 5.04
C VAL A 388 -13.84 7.02 4.62
N GLY A 389 -12.74 7.76 4.54
CA GLY A 389 -11.46 7.26 4.04
C GLY A 389 -10.50 6.84 5.14
N PHE A 390 -10.68 7.38 6.33
CA PHE A 390 -9.82 7.11 7.47
C PHE A 390 -10.61 7.29 8.76
N THR A 391 -10.37 6.45 9.76
CA THR A 391 -10.99 6.58 11.08
C THR A 391 -9.95 6.66 12.18
N LEU A 392 -10.29 7.38 13.25
CA LEU A 392 -9.53 7.48 14.48
C LEU A 392 -10.44 7.14 15.65
N ILE A 393 -9.97 6.30 16.56
CA ILE A 393 -10.63 6.03 17.84
C ILE A 393 -9.95 6.88 18.91
N VAL A 394 -10.73 7.71 19.59
CA VAL A 394 -10.27 8.62 20.65
C VAL A 394 -11.14 8.47 21.90
N PRO A 395 -10.62 8.77 23.11
CA PRO A 395 -11.48 8.94 24.29
C PRO A 395 -12.61 9.94 24.01
N ALA A 396 -13.79 9.70 24.60
CA ALA A 396 -14.95 10.57 24.39
C ALA A 396 -14.66 12.04 24.76
N GLU A 397 -13.89 12.26 25.81
CA GLU A 397 -13.48 13.58 26.28
C GLU A 397 -12.53 14.33 25.31
N ASP A 398 -11.80 13.60 24.47
CA ASP A 398 -10.85 14.17 23.50
C ASP A 398 -11.52 14.43 22.14
N ALA A 399 -12.76 13.96 21.92
CA ALA A 399 -13.44 14.02 20.63
C ALA A 399 -13.62 15.47 20.12
N ALA A 400 -14.03 16.39 20.99
CA ALA A 400 -14.27 17.78 20.61
C ALA A 400 -12.99 18.50 20.18
N VAL A 401 -11.88 18.29 20.91
CA VAL A 401 -10.59 18.93 20.58
C VAL A 401 -9.96 18.34 19.33
N ALA A 402 -10.12 17.03 19.10
CA ALA A 402 -9.69 16.38 17.87
C ALA A 402 -10.46 16.92 16.65
N LEU A 403 -11.79 17.01 16.71
CA LEU A 403 -12.60 17.54 15.60
C LEU A 403 -12.23 18.99 15.26
N ALA A 404 -11.93 19.81 16.27
CA ALA A 404 -11.53 21.20 16.06
C ALA A 404 -10.15 21.34 15.39
N ALA A 405 -9.28 20.32 15.47
CA ALA A 405 -7.92 20.35 14.93
C ALA A 405 -7.86 20.12 13.41
N SER A 406 -8.89 19.58 12.78
CA SER A 406 -8.90 19.30 11.34
C SER A 406 -10.24 19.61 10.70
N SER A 407 -10.25 20.50 9.70
CA SER A 407 -11.40 20.69 8.83
C SER A 407 -11.72 19.39 8.07
N GLY A 408 -13.01 19.03 7.96
CA GLY A 408 -13.43 17.82 7.25
C GLY A 408 -13.43 16.53 8.07
N ALA A 409 -13.11 16.60 9.35
CA ALA A 409 -13.35 15.53 10.31
C ALA A 409 -14.81 15.57 10.82
N ALA A 410 -15.41 14.40 11.03
CA ALA A 410 -16.74 14.27 11.61
C ALA A 410 -16.75 13.21 12.72
N LEU A 411 -17.62 13.38 13.72
CA LEU A 411 -17.94 12.30 14.65
C LEU A 411 -18.85 11.31 13.93
N VAL A 412 -18.31 10.17 13.52
CA VAL A 412 -19.01 9.21 12.66
C VAL A 412 -19.59 8.02 13.43
N GLY A 413 -19.19 7.86 14.69
CA GLY A 413 -19.64 6.74 15.50
C GLY A 413 -19.04 6.71 16.90
N ARG A 414 -19.27 5.58 17.58
CA ARG A 414 -18.75 5.30 18.91
C ARG A 414 -18.46 3.81 19.09
N ILE A 415 -17.63 3.47 20.06
CA ILE A 415 -17.37 2.10 20.46
C ILE A 415 -18.47 1.62 21.44
N GLY A 416 -19.12 0.52 21.08
CA GLY A 416 -20.14 -0.16 21.89
C GLY A 416 -19.62 -1.46 22.49
N ALA A 417 -20.35 -2.01 23.47
CA ALA A 417 -20.14 -3.38 23.93
C ALA A 417 -20.57 -4.36 22.81
N ARG A 418 -19.84 -5.46 22.67
CA ARG A 418 -20.13 -6.51 21.68
C ARG A 418 -20.37 -7.85 22.37
N GLY A 419 -21.56 -8.39 22.17
CA GLY A 419 -21.94 -9.75 22.58
C GLY A 419 -21.31 -10.83 21.70
N GLU A 420 -21.43 -12.08 22.14
CA GLU A 420 -20.99 -13.22 21.35
C GLU A 420 -21.84 -13.35 20.08
N GLY A 421 -21.21 -13.57 18.92
CA GLY A 421 -21.90 -13.68 17.63
C GLY A 421 -22.33 -12.35 16.99
N GLU A 422 -22.26 -11.22 17.71
CA GLU A 422 -22.57 -9.91 17.14
C GLU A 422 -21.48 -9.45 16.14
N PRO A 423 -21.82 -8.63 15.14
CA PRO A 423 -20.83 -8.09 14.20
C PRO A 423 -19.83 -7.16 14.93
N ALA A 424 -18.60 -7.08 14.40
CA ALA A 424 -17.59 -6.16 14.94
C ALA A 424 -17.87 -4.69 14.54
N VAL A 425 -18.62 -4.48 13.47
CA VAL A 425 -18.99 -3.17 12.94
C VAL A 425 -20.47 -3.17 12.61
N VAL A 426 -21.18 -2.16 13.11
CA VAL A 426 -22.57 -1.87 12.78
C VAL A 426 -22.63 -0.49 12.15
N VAL A 427 -23.25 -0.38 10.99
CA VAL A 427 -23.48 0.92 10.34
C VAL A 427 -24.98 1.15 10.27
N HIS A 428 -25.49 2.06 11.10
CA HIS A 428 -26.91 2.42 11.05
C HIS A 428 -27.20 3.20 9.78
N PRO A 429 -28.27 2.86 9.04
CA PRO A 429 -28.65 3.57 7.83
C PRO A 429 -29.05 5.00 8.16
N ARG A 430 -28.88 5.89 7.19
CA ARG A 430 -29.45 7.23 7.25
C ARG A 430 -30.96 7.10 7.34
N ALA A 431 -31.59 7.75 8.31
CA ALA A 431 -33.05 7.78 8.38
C ALA A 431 -33.61 8.29 7.04
N THR A 432 -34.48 7.49 6.42
CA THR A 432 -35.20 7.92 5.21
C THR A 432 -36.16 9.04 5.63
N ALA A 433 -35.93 10.24 5.11
CA ALA A 433 -36.81 11.38 5.29
C ALA A 433 -38.13 11.19 4.52
#